data_AF-A0A8S3YND4-F1
#
_entry.id   AF-A0A8S3YND4-F1
#
_cell.length_a   1.000
_cell.length_b   1.000
_cell.length_c   1.000
_cell.angle_alpha   90.00
_cell.angle_beta   90.00
_cell.angle_gamma   90.00
#
_symmetry.space_group_name_H-M   'P 1'
#
loop_
_entity.id
_entity.type
_entity.pdbx_description
1 polymer ?
#
loop_
_entity_poly.entity_id
_entity_poly.type
_entity_poly.pdbx_seq_one_letter_code
_entity_poly.pdbx_strand_id
1 'polypeptide(L)'
;SRDVPDDALKRACYVLRFLMADHSKIRQSFYKLYGRIAVIGLNENVTDLPEYSALPPDINYRARGLGPTEAVPVVSGAEENVLCYREDRYLGEDILLHEAAHGVHTAAQRELSEWQRRLVESFRKANASGLWSDTYSSTSVEEYMAEGVQSFFGANAHSDPPDGVHGPVNTPEKLLQYDPDLYHLIELLFPCGNVFLKPCQSSRTTESEQTLKMDCDVTGKYEFKMKSFLS
;
A
#
# COMPACT_ATOMS: atom_id res chain seq x y z
N SER A 1 18.18 6.88 -9.68
CA SER A 1 19.56 6.82 -9.17
C SER A 1 20.49 6.13 -10.14
N ARG A 2 21.79 6.50 -10.17
CA ARG A 2 22.84 5.73 -10.87
C ARG A 2 23.47 4.64 -9.99
N ASP A 3 23.22 4.69 -8.68
CA ASP A 3 23.95 3.89 -7.69
C ASP A 3 23.05 2.94 -6.87
N VAL A 4 21.76 2.85 -7.21
CA VAL A 4 20.85 1.86 -6.60
C VAL A 4 21.19 0.45 -7.12
N PRO A 5 21.35 -0.55 -6.23
CA PRO A 5 21.59 -1.92 -6.65
C PRO A 5 20.42 -2.51 -7.47
N ASP A 6 20.74 -3.32 -8.48
CA ASP A 6 19.73 -4.03 -9.29
C ASP A 6 18.72 -4.81 -8.45
N ASP A 7 19.16 -5.32 -7.31
CA ASP A 7 18.34 -6.09 -6.38
C ASP A 7 17.22 -5.24 -5.75
N ALA A 8 17.46 -3.95 -5.51
CA ALA A 8 16.41 -3.03 -5.05
C ALA A 8 15.39 -2.78 -6.16
N LEU A 9 15.83 -2.65 -7.41
CA LEU A 9 14.93 -2.50 -8.57
C LEU A 9 14.10 -3.76 -8.80
N LYS A 10 14.67 -4.96 -8.62
CA LYS A 10 13.93 -6.22 -8.67
C LYS A 10 12.87 -6.31 -7.58
N ARG A 11 13.20 -5.89 -6.34
CA ARG A 11 12.21 -5.81 -5.25
C ARG A 11 11.07 -4.86 -5.60
N ALA A 12 11.40 -3.66 -6.10
CA ALA A 12 10.39 -2.69 -6.47
C ALA A 12 9.47 -3.23 -7.59
N CYS A 13 10.05 -3.88 -8.60
CA CYS A 13 9.30 -4.56 -9.65
C CYS A 13 8.37 -5.64 -9.08
N TYR A 14 8.84 -6.43 -8.11
CA TYR A 14 8.03 -7.44 -7.44
C TYR A 14 6.83 -6.82 -6.71
N VAL A 15 7.04 -5.81 -5.87
CA VAL A 15 5.96 -5.14 -5.11
C VAL A 15 4.90 -4.58 -6.05
N LEU A 16 5.32 -3.89 -7.12
CA LEU A 16 4.38 -3.34 -8.10
C LEU A 16 3.61 -4.44 -8.84
N ARG A 17 4.30 -5.51 -9.28
CA ARG A 17 3.65 -6.65 -9.95
C ARG A 17 2.66 -7.34 -9.04
N PHE A 18 3.00 -7.52 -7.76
CA PHE A 18 2.15 -8.14 -6.76
C PHE A 18 0.86 -7.33 -6.54
N LEU A 19 0.97 -6.05 -6.21
CA LEU A 19 -0.20 -5.19 -5.93
C LEU A 19 -1.08 -4.97 -7.17
N MET A 20 -0.50 -4.99 -8.37
CA MET A 20 -1.25 -4.79 -9.61
C MET A 20 -1.76 -6.11 -10.24
N ALA A 21 -1.49 -7.25 -9.63
CA ALA A 21 -1.79 -8.56 -10.22
C ALA A 21 -3.29 -8.80 -10.37
N ASP A 22 -4.03 -8.52 -9.31
CA ASP A 22 -5.36 -9.07 -9.12
C ASP A 22 -6.46 -8.37 -9.93
N HIS A 23 -6.28 -7.09 -10.27
CA HIS A 23 -7.34 -6.27 -10.84
C HIS A 23 -6.88 -5.52 -12.10
N SER A 24 -7.33 -5.98 -13.27
CA SER A 24 -6.84 -5.49 -14.56
C SER A 24 -7.15 -4.00 -14.80
N LYS A 25 -8.31 -3.52 -14.34
CA LYS A 25 -8.74 -2.11 -14.49
C LYS A 25 -7.85 -1.16 -13.69
N ILE A 26 -7.55 -1.51 -12.43
CA ILE A 26 -6.65 -0.74 -11.57
C ILE A 26 -5.26 -0.66 -12.22
N ARG A 27 -4.71 -1.81 -12.65
CA ARG A 27 -3.42 -1.87 -13.35
C ARG A 27 -3.39 -0.99 -14.61
N GLN A 28 -4.44 -1.05 -15.43
CA GLN A 28 -4.56 -0.22 -16.63
C GLN A 28 -4.72 1.27 -16.31
N SER A 29 -5.43 1.62 -15.24
CA SER A 29 -5.60 3.00 -14.78
C SER A 29 -4.28 3.59 -14.30
N PHE A 30 -3.52 2.85 -13.48
CA PHE A 30 -2.18 3.25 -13.05
C PHE A 30 -1.22 3.39 -14.23
N TYR A 31 -1.29 2.50 -15.22
CA TYR A 31 -0.53 2.62 -16.46
C TYR A 31 -0.89 3.89 -17.26
N LYS A 32 -2.18 4.21 -17.41
CA LYS A 32 -2.64 5.43 -18.11
C LYS A 32 -2.25 6.73 -17.39
N LEU A 33 -2.04 6.65 -16.07
CA LEU A 33 -1.46 7.72 -15.27
C LEU A 33 0.05 7.89 -15.49
N TYR A 34 0.70 7.04 -16.30
CA TYR A 34 2.15 6.93 -16.38
C TYR A 34 2.77 6.65 -15.00
N GLY A 35 2.06 5.84 -14.20
CA GLY A 35 2.48 5.37 -12.89
C GLY A 35 3.85 4.69 -12.96
N ARG A 36 4.78 5.15 -12.13
CA ARG A 36 6.15 4.63 -12.05
C ARG A 36 6.51 4.31 -10.61
N ILE A 37 7.48 3.43 -10.45
CA ILE A 37 8.10 3.12 -9.17
C ILE A 37 9.56 3.56 -9.23
N ALA A 38 10.00 4.25 -8.19
CA ALA A 38 11.36 4.71 -8.02
C ALA A 38 11.93 4.13 -6.72
N VAL A 39 13.24 3.91 -6.71
CA VAL A 39 13.98 3.59 -5.50
C VAL A 39 14.86 4.78 -5.18
N ILE A 40 14.78 5.25 -3.94
CA ILE A 40 15.66 6.29 -3.42
C ILE A 40 16.91 5.58 -2.88
N GLY A 41 18.08 5.89 -3.41
CA GLY A 41 19.34 5.27 -2.96
C GLY A 41 19.63 5.54 -1.48
N LEU A 42 20.48 4.70 -0.89
CA LEU A 42 20.87 4.80 0.52
C LEU A 42 21.43 6.18 0.89
N ASN A 43 22.19 6.79 -0.03
CA ASN A 43 22.82 8.10 0.14
C ASN A 43 22.08 9.23 -0.60
N GLU A 44 20.87 8.98 -1.10
CA GLU A 44 20.04 9.97 -1.79
C GLU A 44 18.92 10.45 -0.86
N ASN A 45 18.56 11.72 -0.98
CA ASN A 45 17.37 12.30 -0.38
C ASN A 45 16.14 12.06 -1.25
N VAL A 46 14.94 12.24 -0.67
CA VAL A 46 13.67 12.18 -1.43
C VAL A 46 13.70 13.20 -2.57
N THR A 47 14.14 14.44 -2.30
CA THR A 47 14.21 15.51 -3.31
C THR A 47 15.29 15.32 -4.37
N ASP A 48 16.18 14.32 -4.23
CA ASP A 48 17.17 14.00 -5.26
C ASP A 48 16.55 13.22 -6.43
N LEU A 49 15.37 12.63 -6.22
CA LEU A 49 14.54 12.16 -7.33
C LEU A 49 14.01 13.35 -8.14
N PRO A 50 14.22 13.39 -9.48
CA PRO A 50 13.81 14.52 -10.30
C PRO A 50 12.32 14.90 -10.16
N GLU A 51 11.46 13.92 -9.95
CA GLU A 51 10.02 14.11 -9.78
C GLU A 51 9.63 14.80 -8.48
N TYR A 52 10.52 14.78 -7.47
CA TYR A 52 10.31 15.36 -6.16
C TYR A 52 11.19 16.59 -5.89
N SER A 53 11.96 17.05 -6.88
CA SER A 53 12.95 18.11 -6.70
C SER A 53 12.36 19.46 -6.27
N ALA A 54 11.06 19.66 -6.48
CA ALA A 54 10.33 20.87 -6.10
C ALA A 54 9.66 20.77 -4.71
N LEU A 55 9.75 19.62 -4.03
CA LEU A 55 9.17 19.46 -2.70
C LEU A 55 9.95 20.26 -1.66
N PRO A 56 9.29 20.71 -0.58
CA PRO A 56 9.96 21.35 0.56
C PRO A 56 11.07 20.48 1.16
N PRO A 57 12.25 21.03 1.50
CA PRO A 57 13.39 20.25 1.99
C PRO A 57 13.14 19.42 3.26
N ASP A 58 12.15 19.77 4.07
CA ASP A 58 11.80 19.02 5.29
C ASP A 58 11.33 17.59 4.98
N ILE A 59 10.86 17.32 3.76
CA ILE A 59 10.44 15.98 3.34
C ILE A 59 11.57 14.95 3.46
N ASN A 60 12.82 15.39 3.26
CA ASN A 60 14.01 14.52 3.33
C ASN A 60 14.24 13.95 4.73
N TYR A 61 13.75 14.63 5.77
CA TYR A 61 13.80 14.14 7.15
C TYR A 61 12.55 13.36 7.52
N ARG A 62 11.39 13.75 6.96
CA ARG A 62 10.09 13.17 7.32
C ARG A 62 9.82 11.84 6.64
N ALA A 63 10.33 11.61 5.43
CA ALA A 63 9.97 10.44 4.64
C ALA A 63 11.18 9.73 4.00
N ARG A 64 11.03 8.43 3.77
CA ARG A 64 11.93 7.60 2.93
C ARG A 64 11.14 6.79 1.89
N GLY A 65 9.95 7.28 1.57
CA GLY A 65 9.02 6.76 0.57
C GLY A 65 7.93 7.79 0.39
N LEU A 66 7.28 7.79 -0.77
CA LEU A 66 6.14 8.65 -1.07
C LEU A 66 5.21 7.96 -2.04
N GLY A 67 3.92 8.02 -1.75
CA GLY A 67 2.85 7.60 -2.62
C GLY A 67 2.69 8.55 -3.81
N PRO A 68 2.04 8.08 -4.88
CA PRO A 68 1.86 8.87 -6.09
C PRO A 68 0.69 9.83 -5.92
N THR A 69 0.72 10.91 -6.69
CA THR A 69 -0.45 11.76 -6.97
C THR A 69 -0.75 11.72 -8.46
N GLU A 70 -1.89 12.26 -8.90
CA GLU A 70 -2.16 12.37 -10.34
C GLU A 70 -1.15 13.28 -11.07
N ALA A 71 -0.63 14.30 -10.38
CA ALA A 71 0.34 15.24 -10.95
C ALA A 71 1.77 14.67 -10.94
N VAL A 72 2.11 13.91 -9.90
CA VAL A 72 3.40 13.22 -9.76
C VAL A 72 3.11 11.73 -9.54
N PRO A 73 2.89 10.96 -10.63
CA PRO A 73 2.47 9.56 -10.57
C PRO A 73 3.67 8.64 -10.31
N VAL A 74 4.47 8.96 -9.29
CA VAL A 74 5.64 8.18 -8.89
C VAL A 74 5.43 7.71 -7.46
N VAL A 75 5.48 6.39 -7.29
CA VAL A 75 5.66 5.73 -6.00
C VAL A 75 7.17 5.65 -5.73
N SER A 76 7.59 5.90 -4.50
CA SER A 76 8.98 5.69 -4.11
C SER A 76 9.11 4.96 -2.78
N GLY A 77 10.23 4.24 -2.64
CA GLY A 77 10.67 3.64 -1.38
C GLY A 77 12.18 3.60 -1.34
N ALA A 78 12.74 3.62 -0.14
CA ALA A 78 14.18 3.70 0.04
C ALA A 78 14.88 2.35 -0.06
N GLU A 79 16.10 2.39 -0.58
CA GLU A 79 16.99 1.24 -0.76
C GLU A 79 17.12 0.41 0.53
N GLU A 80 17.35 1.08 1.66
CA GLU A 80 17.52 0.41 2.95
C GLU A 80 16.29 -0.38 3.38
N ASN A 81 15.07 0.10 3.09
CA ASN A 81 13.85 -0.61 3.45
C ASN A 81 13.57 -1.76 2.47
N VAL A 82 13.69 -1.51 1.16
CA VAL A 82 13.41 -2.55 0.14
C VAL A 82 14.43 -3.70 0.18
N LEU A 83 15.64 -3.45 0.66
CA LEU A 83 16.68 -4.48 0.84
C LEU A 83 16.84 -4.95 2.30
N CYS A 84 16.05 -4.43 3.23
CA CYS A 84 16.12 -4.78 4.66
C CYS A 84 17.52 -4.61 5.26
N TYR A 85 18.14 -3.45 5.02
CA TYR A 85 19.37 -3.06 5.69
C TYR A 85 19.11 -2.75 7.17
N ARG A 86 20.15 -2.87 8.01
CA ARG A 86 20.01 -2.68 9.47
C ARG A 86 19.80 -1.22 9.85
N GLU A 87 20.20 -0.31 8.99
CA GLU A 87 20.12 1.13 9.12
C GLU A 87 18.73 1.67 8.78
N ASP A 88 17.83 0.81 8.28
CA ASP A 88 16.44 1.18 8.01
C ASP A 88 15.73 1.62 9.29
N ARG A 89 15.22 2.85 9.29
CA ARG A 89 14.43 3.39 10.40
C ARG A 89 13.02 2.79 10.49
N TYR A 90 12.57 2.12 9.45
CA TYR A 90 11.29 1.39 9.34
C TYR A 90 11.50 -0.12 9.39
N LEU A 91 12.58 -0.58 10.02
CA LEU A 91 12.94 -2.00 10.05
C LEU A 91 11.79 -2.85 10.61
N GLY A 92 11.34 -3.81 9.79
CA GLY A 92 10.21 -4.69 10.11
C GLY A 92 8.97 -4.39 9.28
N GLU A 93 8.94 -3.24 8.60
CA GLU A 93 7.88 -2.82 7.71
C GLU A 93 8.27 -2.94 6.23
N ASP A 94 7.28 -2.85 5.35
CA ASP A 94 7.50 -2.63 3.92
C ASP A 94 6.86 -1.30 3.51
N ILE A 95 7.67 -0.24 3.54
CA ILE A 95 7.24 1.12 3.19
C ILE A 95 6.90 1.19 1.71
N LEU A 96 7.64 0.49 0.84
CA LEU A 96 7.31 0.51 -0.59
C LEU A 96 5.94 -0.13 -0.87
N LEU A 97 5.55 -1.18 -0.14
CA LEU A 97 4.21 -1.75 -0.20
C LEU A 97 3.14 -0.72 0.19
N HIS A 98 3.35 0.00 1.29
CA HIS A 98 2.46 1.08 1.74
C HIS A 98 2.30 2.15 0.65
N GLU A 99 3.40 2.70 0.16
CA GLU A 99 3.38 3.78 -0.82
C GLU A 99 2.79 3.32 -2.17
N ALA A 100 3.01 2.06 -2.54
CA ALA A 100 2.39 1.46 -3.71
C ALA A 100 0.89 1.17 -3.51
N ALA A 101 0.43 0.97 -2.26
CA ALA A 101 -0.99 0.87 -1.94
C ALA A 101 -1.72 2.19 -2.21
N HIS A 102 -1.09 3.36 -1.96
CA HIS A 102 -1.64 4.64 -2.44
C HIS A 102 -1.76 4.70 -3.98
N GLY A 103 -0.85 4.04 -4.71
CA GLY A 103 -0.96 3.88 -6.16
C GLY A 103 -2.17 3.05 -6.59
N VAL A 104 -2.42 1.93 -5.89
CA VAL A 104 -3.64 1.13 -6.06
C VAL A 104 -4.87 1.97 -5.73
N HIS A 105 -4.86 2.73 -4.64
CA HIS A 105 -5.96 3.60 -4.23
C HIS A 105 -6.27 4.66 -5.29
N THR A 106 -5.25 5.38 -5.76
CA THR A 106 -5.36 6.41 -6.80
C THR A 106 -5.93 5.86 -8.11
N ALA A 107 -5.57 4.64 -8.47
CA ALA A 107 -6.12 3.97 -9.66
C ALA A 107 -7.55 3.44 -9.41
N ALA A 108 -7.82 2.87 -8.23
CA ALA A 108 -9.11 2.31 -7.85
C ALA A 108 -10.19 3.39 -7.76
N GLN A 109 -9.91 4.57 -7.20
CA GLN A 109 -10.88 5.66 -7.12
C GLN A 109 -11.41 6.09 -8.50
N ARG A 110 -10.61 5.94 -9.56
CA ARG A 110 -11.00 6.28 -10.94
C ARG A 110 -11.89 5.22 -11.58
N GLU A 111 -11.68 3.96 -11.23
CA GLU A 111 -12.31 2.81 -11.90
C GLU A 111 -13.48 2.21 -11.08
N LEU A 112 -13.48 2.41 -9.76
CA LEU A 112 -14.34 1.73 -8.79
C LEU A 112 -15.00 2.74 -7.83
N SER A 113 -15.85 3.63 -8.36
CA SER A 113 -16.47 4.71 -7.59
C SER A 113 -17.31 4.24 -6.39
N GLU A 114 -17.99 3.10 -6.52
CA GLU A 114 -18.79 2.52 -5.43
C GLU A 114 -17.91 1.95 -4.30
N TRP A 115 -16.79 1.31 -4.64
CA TRP A 115 -15.79 0.88 -3.68
C TRP A 115 -15.18 2.09 -2.94
N GLN A 116 -14.82 3.15 -3.66
CA GLN A 116 -14.27 4.37 -3.05
C GLN A 116 -15.27 5.03 -2.09
N ARG A 117 -16.56 5.09 -2.46
CA ARG A 117 -17.61 5.60 -1.57
C ARG A 117 -17.68 4.78 -0.28
N ARG A 118 -17.64 3.44 -0.38
CA ARG A 118 -17.68 2.53 0.78
C ARG A 118 -16.43 2.66 1.66
N LEU A 119 -15.26 2.87 1.07
CA LEU A 119 -14.02 3.14 1.82
C LEU A 119 -14.13 4.41 2.66
N VAL A 120 -14.62 5.51 2.07
CA VAL A 120 -14.84 6.78 2.79
C VAL A 120 -15.86 6.61 3.93
N GLU A 121 -16.93 5.84 3.71
CA GLU A 121 -17.92 5.53 4.74
C GLU A 121 -17.32 4.68 5.87
N SER A 122 -16.51 3.67 5.53
CA SER A 122 -15.80 2.81 6.49
C SER A 122 -14.85 3.64 7.36
N PHE A 123 -14.03 4.50 6.75
CA PHE A 123 -13.12 5.39 7.48
C PHE A 123 -13.86 6.27 8.49
N ARG A 124 -14.95 6.92 8.06
CA ARG A 124 -15.75 7.78 8.96
C ARG A 124 -16.35 7.00 10.11
N LYS A 125 -16.86 5.79 9.85
CA LYS A 125 -17.41 4.88 10.87
C LYS A 125 -16.32 4.46 11.87
N ALA A 126 -15.16 4.03 11.37
CA ALA A 126 -14.03 3.60 12.18
C ALA A 126 -13.59 4.72 13.15
N ASN A 127 -13.33 5.92 12.62
CA ASN A 127 -12.97 7.09 13.42
C ASN A 127 -14.06 7.48 14.44
N ALA A 128 -15.34 7.48 14.04
CA ALA A 128 -16.44 7.79 14.95
C ALA A 128 -16.58 6.77 16.10
N SER A 129 -16.13 5.53 15.90
CA SER A 129 -16.11 4.47 16.90
C SER A 129 -14.82 4.40 17.72
N GLY A 130 -13.82 5.26 17.44
CA GLY A 130 -12.52 5.25 18.11
C GLY A 130 -11.59 4.12 17.66
N LEU A 131 -11.93 3.38 16.59
CA LEU A 131 -10.96 2.50 15.95
C LEU A 131 -9.81 3.35 15.38
N TRP A 132 -8.61 2.78 15.41
CA TRP A 132 -7.39 3.43 14.92
C TRP A 132 -7.02 4.71 15.68
N SER A 133 -7.63 4.96 16.85
CA SER A 133 -7.28 6.12 17.68
C SER A 133 -5.80 6.12 18.04
N ASP A 134 -5.16 7.28 17.89
CA ASP A 134 -3.72 7.48 18.11
C ASP A 134 -2.82 6.62 17.21
N THR A 135 -3.27 6.39 15.97
CA THR A 135 -2.48 5.75 14.90
C THR A 135 -2.50 6.60 13.62
N TYR A 136 -1.55 6.36 12.74
CA TYR A 136 -1.45 7.03 11.44
C TYR A 136 -2.64 6.72 10.53
N SER A 137 -3.21 5.52 10.65
CA SER A 137 -4.40 5.09 9.90
C SER A 137 -5.64 5.94 10.16
N SER A 138 -5.70 6.70 11.26
CA SER A 138 -6.83 7.60 11.56
C SER A 138 -6.77 8.97 10.87
N THR A 139 -5.64 9.30 10.24
CA THR A 139 -5.36 10.67 9.78
C THR A 139 -6.05 11.03 8.47
N SER A 140 -6.28 10.07 7.58
CA SER A 140 -6.96 10.27 6.30
C SER A 140 -7.51 8.96 5.73
N VAL A 141 -8.36 9.04 4.70
CA VAL A 141 -8.92 7.85 4.02
C VAL A 141 -7.82 7.10 3.27
N GLU A 142 -6.86 7.84 2.73
CA GLU A 142 -5.69 7.37 2.00
C GLU A 142 -4.79 6.54 2.93
N GLU A 143 -4.48 7.07 4.11
CA GLU A 143 -3.65 6.37 5.12
C GLU A 143 -4.39 5.19 5.74
N TYR A 144 -5.70 5.33 6.01
CA TYR A 144 -6.55 4.23 6.44
C TYR A 144 -6.50 3.04 5.48
N MET A 145 -6.50 3.31 4.17
CA MET A 145 -6.38 2.29 3.15
C MET A 145 -4.95 1.71 3.09
N ALA A 146 -3.92 2.55 3.02
CA ALA A 146 -2.53 2.08 2.85
C ALA A 146 -2.03 1.27 4.05
N GLU A 147 -2.24 1.77 5.27
CA GLU A 147 -1.93 1.06 6.53
C GLU A 147 -2.72 -0.25 6.66
N GLY A 148 -3.98 -0.23 6.21
CA GLY A 148 -4.83 -1.41 6.11
C GLY A 148 -4.26 -2.46 5.18
N VAL A 149 -3.83 -2.07 3.97
CA VAL A 149 -3.19 -2.97 2.99
C VAL A 149 -1.89 -3.54 3.54
N GLN A 150 -1.07 -2.70 4.17
CA GLN A 150 0.18 -3.12 4.81
C GLN A 150 -0.10 -4.15 5.93
N SER A 151 -1.16 -3.95 6.73
CA SER A 151 -1.62 -4.91 7.74
C SER A 151 -2.19 -6.20 7.13
N PHE A 152 -2.96 -6.10 6.04
CA PHE A 152 -3.57 -7.22 5.33
C PHE A 152 -2.50 -8.18 4.78
N PHE A 153 -1.36 -7.66 4.32
CA PHE A 153 -0.21 -8.48 3.91
C PHE A 153 0.81 -8.75 5.04
N GLY A 154 0.48 -8.34 6.26
CA GLY A 154 1.29 -8.57 7.46
C GLY A 154 2.65 -7.86 7.44
N ALA A 155 2.78 -6.77 6.70
CA ALA A 155 4.01 -6.00 6.53
C ALA A 155 4.01 -4.69 7.34
N ASN A 156 3.11 -4.57 8.32
CA ASN A 156 2.99 -3.42 9.19
C ASN A 156 3.67 -3.69 10.55
N ALA A 157 4.12 -2.63 11.22
CA ALA A 157 4.61 -2.68 12.58
C ALA A 157 3.46 -2.80 13.59
N HIS A 158 3.80 -3.22 14.81
CA HIS A 158 2.83 -3.44 15.89
C HIS A 158 3.19 -2.58 17.10
N SER A 159 2.20 -1.87 17.63
CA SER A 159 2.28 -1.24 18.94
C SER A 159 0.97 -1.42 19.72
N ASP A 160 1.08 -1.89 20.96
CA ASP A 160 -0.03 -1.96 21.91
C ASP A 160 0.49 -1.55 23.30
N PRO A 161 0.21 -0.31 23.76
CA PRO A 161 -0.75 0.65 23.21
C PRO A 161 -0.28 1.33 21.90
N PRO A 162 -1.18 1.98 21.14
CA PRO A 162 -0.80 2.85 20.03
C PRO A 162 0.24 3.91 20.41
N ASP A 163 1.11 4.29 19.46
CA ASP A 163 2.25 5.19 19.68
C ASP A 163 2.19 6.52 18.87
N GLY A 164 1.02 6.82 18.30
CA GLY A 164 0.81 7.94 17.39
C GLY A 164 1.04 7.59 15.91
N VAL A 165 1.65 6.44 15.62
CA VAL A 165 1.88 5.93 14.26
C VAL A 165 1.27 4.54 14.11
N HIS A 166 1.73 3.58 14.91
CA HIS A 166 1.34 2.18 14.84
C HIS A 166 0.25 1.86 15.86
N GLY A 167 -0.54 0.83 15.54
CA GLY A 167 -1.57 0.29 16.42
C GLY A 167 -1.43 -1.22 16.65
N PRO A 168 -2.43 -1.84 17.29
CA PRO A 168 -2.36 -3.25 17.63
C PRO A 168 -2.50 -4.17 16.40
N VAL A 169 -2.98 -3.64 15.28
CA VAL A 169 -3.28 -4.37 14.04
C VAL A 169 -2.08 -4.36 13.10
N ASN A 170 -1.56 -5.55 12.79
CA ASN A 170 -0.39 -5.69 11.89
C ASN A 170 -0.38 -7.01 11.09
N THR A 171 -1.51 -7.72 11.08
CA THR A 171 -1.70 -9.01 10.40
C THR A 171 -3.12 -9.08 9.84
N PRO A 172 -3.38 -9.88 8.79
CA PRO A 172 -4.72 -10.02 8.23
C PRO A 172 -5.73 -10.53 9.25
N GLU A 173 -5.35 -11.45 10.15
CA GLU A 173 -6.24 -11.99 11.17
C GLU A 173 -6.66 -10.91 12.18
N LYS A 174 -5.70 -10.10 12.65
CA LYS A 174 -5.99 -8.97 13.54
C LYS A 174 -6.84 -7.92 12.82
N LEU A 175 -6.58 -7.65 11.54
CA LEU A 175 -7.34 -6.68 10.77
C LEU A 175 -8.80 -7.12 10.60
N LEU A 176 -9.04 -8.38 10.25
CA LEU A 176 -10.40 -8.94 10.14
C LEU A 176 -11.15 -8.84 11.47
N GLN A 177 -10.48 -9.07 12.60
CA GLN A 177 -11.09 -8.99 13.92
C GLN A 177 -11.36 -7.54 14.35
N TYR A 178 -10.45 -6.62 14.06
CA TYR A 178 -10.47 -5.24 14.55
C TYR A 178 -11.32 -4.32 13.68
N ASP A 179 -11.15 -4.38 12.37
CA ASP A 179 -11.87 -3.58 11.37
C ASP A 179 -12.27 -4.47 10.16
N PRO A 180 -13.32 -5.30 10.30
CA PRO A 180 -13.77 -6.19 9.24
C PRO A 180 -14.28 -5.44 8.00
N ASP A 181 -14.77 -4.21 8.14
CA ASP A 181 -15.23 -3.42 7.01
C ASP A 181 -14.04 -3.04 6.10
N LEU A 182 -12.94 -2.57 6.69
CA LEU A 182 -11.69 -2.32 5.96
C LEU A 182 -11.13 -3.60 5.35
N TYR A 183 -11.07 -4.69 6.13
CA TYR A 183 -10.56 -5.98 5.66
C TYR A 183 -11.26 -6.40 4.36
N HIS A 184 -12.60 -6.41 4.36
CA HIS A 184 -13.35 -6.86 3.19
C HIS A 184 -13.23 -5.89 2.02
N LEU A 185 -13.08 -4.59 2.24
CA LEU A 185 -12.82 -3.63 1.16
C LEU A 185 -11.45 -3.88 0.50
N ILE A 186 -10.43 -4.21 1.27
CA ILE A 186 -9.10 -4.58 0.76
C ILE A 186 -9.16 -5.92 0.02
N GLU A 187 -9.90 -6.89 0.55
CA GLU A 187 -10.12 -8.19 -0.10
C GLU A 187 -10.73 -8.05 -1.51
N LEU A 188 -11.59 -7.03 -1.74
CA LEU A 188 -12.13 -6.76 -3.07
C LEU A 188 -11.07 -6.27 -4.07
N LEU A 189 -9.99 -5.65 -3.59
CA LEU A 189 -8.87 -5.20 -4.44
C LEU A 189 -7.89 -6.34 -4.73
N PHE A 190 -7.76 -7.31 -3.81
CA PHE A 190 -6.82 -8.43 -3.91
C PHE A 190 -7.48 -9.83 -3.85
N PRO A 191 -8.47 -10.12 -4.73
CA PRO A 191 -9.26 -11.35 -4.67
C PRO A 191 -8.51 -12.63 -5.07
N CYS A 192 -7.31 -12.55 -5.64
CA CYS A 192 -6.57 -13.75 -6.08
C CYS A 192 -6.05 -14.59 -4.91
N GLY A 193 -5.93 -13.99 -3.72
CA GLY A 193 -5.29 -14.63 -2.57
C GLY A 193 -3.81 -14.94 -2.87
N ASN A 194 -3.13 -14.04 -3.58
CA ASN A 194 -1.69 -14.09 -3.73
C ASN A 194 -1.01 -13.86 -2.36
N VAL A 195 0.07 -14.58 -2.07
CA VAL A 195 0.81 -14.45 -0.81
C VAL A 195 1.97 -13.47 -1.00
N PHE A 196 2.01 -12.40 -0.22
CA PHE A 196 3.09 -11.43 -0.28
C PHE A 196 4.36 -11.96 0.39
N LEU A 197 5.50 -11.81 -0.29
CA LEU A 197 6.82 -12.12 0.26
C LEU A 197 7.39 -10.85 0.89
N LYS A 198 7.68 -10.87 2.19
CA LYS A 198 8.22 -9.71 2.93
C LYS A 198 9.71 -9.48 2.61
N PRO A 199 10.21 -8.23 2.63
CA PRO A 199 11.54 -7.91 2.14
C PRO A 199 12.65 -8.59 2.95
N CYS A 200 12.51 -8.62 4.29
CA CYS A 200 13.46 -9.24 5.21
C CYS A 200 13.41 -10.78 5.29
N GLN A 201 12.42 -11.41 4.66
CA GLN A 201 12.13 -12.85 4.80
C GLN A 201 12.15 -13.59 3.47
N SER A 202 12.66 -12.95 2.42
CA SER A 202 12.66 -13.48 1.06
C SER A 202 13.97 -13.20 0.34
N SER A 203 14.15 -13.83 -0.82
CA SER A 203 15.26 -13.56 -1.73
C SER A 203 14.73 -13.00 -3.04
N ARG A 204 15.55 -12.20 -3.74
CA ARG A 204 15.20 -11.65 -5.05
C ARG A 204 14.85 -12.73 -6.07
N THR A 205 15.50 -13.90 -5.95
CA THR A 205 15.21 -15.09 -6.78
C THR A 205 13.81 -15.62 -6.50
N THR A 206 13.48 -15.87 -5.23
CA THR A 206 12.16 -16.39 -4.83
C THR A 206 11.03 -15.46 -5.26
N GLU A 207 11.23 -14.14 -5.14
CA GLU A 207 10.25 -13.16 -5.60
C GLU A 207 10.08 -13.13 -7.11
N SER A 208 11.18 -13.21 -7.87
CA SER A 208 11.15 -13.20 -9.33
C SER A 208 10.50 -14.45 -9.90
N GLU A 209 10.65 -15.58 -9.21
CA GLU A 209 10.08 -16.89 -9.56
C GLU A 209 8.63 -17.06 -9.09
N GLN A 210 8.12 -16.18 -8.21
CA GLN A 210 6.74 -16.27 -7.76
C GLN A 210 5.77 -16.11 -8.94
N THR A 211 4.95 -17.14 -9.14
CA THR A 211 3.82 -17.07 -10.07
C THR A 211 2.64 -16.39 -9.37
N LEU A 212 2.27 -15.21 -9.85
CA LEU A 212 1.10 -14.48 -9.38
C LEU A 212 -0.13 -14.93 -10.17
N LYS A 213 -1.22 -15.23 -9.46
CA LYS A 213 -2.54 -15.30 -10.09
C LYS A 213 -2.92 -13.88 -10.50
N MET A 214 -3.52 -13.74 -11.67
CA MET A 214 -3.80 -12.45 -12.29
C MET A 214 -5.29 -12.32 -12.56
N ASP A 215 -5.78 -11.08 -12.52
CA ASP A 215 -7.12 -10.70 -12.98
C ASP A 215 -8.21 -11.59 -12.33
N CYS A 216 -8.16 -11.77 -11.01
CA CYS A 216 -9.19 -12.54 -10.31
C CYS A 216 -10.46 -11.70 -10.08
N ASP A 217 -10.44 -10.43 -10.47
CA ASP A 217 -11.62 -9.56 -10.57
C ASP A 217 -12.59 -9.98 -11.69
N VAL A 218 -12.13 -10.71 -12.73
CA VAL A 218 -12.98 -11.06 -13.89
C VAL A 218 -13.98 -12.20 -13.64
N THR A 219 -14.09 -12.78 -12.45
CA THR A 219 -15.26 -13.60 -12.10
C THR A 219 -16.39 -12.71 -11.58
N GLY A 220 -17.34 -12.35 -12.45
CA GLY A 220 -18.52 -11.55 -12.12
C GLY A 220 -19.28 -12.01 -10.86
N LYS A 221 -18.95 -11.41 -9.71
CA LYS A 221 -19.69 -11.50 -8.45
C LYS A 221 -19.62 -10.19 -7.68
N TYR A 222 -20.16 -9.13 -8.28
CA TYR A 222 -20.64 -7.98 -7.51
C TYR A 222 -22.05 -7.63 -7.98
N GLU A 223 -22.99 -8.59 -7.89
CA GLU A 223 -24.39 -8.23 -7.70
C GLU A 223 -24.57 -7.86 -6.23
N PHE A 224 -24.45 -6.57 -5.92
CA PHE A 224 -24.99 -6.03 -4.67
C PHE A 224 -26.51 -6.16 -4.72
N LYS A 225 -27.06 -7.27 -4.19
CA LYS A 225 -28.46 -7.30 -3.76
C LYS A 225 -28.58 -6.45 -2.50
N MET A 226 -28.82 -5.16 -2.67
CA MET A 226 -29.44 -4.37 -1.61
C MET A 226 -30.87 -4.89 -1.40
N LYS A 227 -31.07 -5.71 -0.37
CA LYS A 227 -32.37 -5.84 0.29
C LYS A 227 -32.19 -5.74 1.80
N SER A 228 -32.38 -4.54 2.35
CA SER A 228 -33.48 -4.29 3.30
C SER A 228 -33.44 -2.85 3.79
N PHE A 229 -34.26 -1.98 3.19
CA PHE A 229 -34.89 -0.89 3.92
C PHE A 229 -36.36 -0.83 3.50
N LEU A 230 -37.18 -1.35 4.42
CA LEU A 230 -38.55 -0.95 4.75
C LEU A 230 -39.69 -1.13 3.70
N SER A 231 -40.74 -1.77 4.23
CA SER A 231 -42.12 -2.02 3.76
C SER A 231 -42.32 -2.86 2.51
#